data_AF-A0A2V8HDZ8-F1
#
_entry.id   AF-A0A2V8HDZ8-F1
#
_cell.length_a   1.000
_cell.length_b   1.000
_cell.length_c   1.000
_cell.angle_alpha   90.00
_cell.angle_beta   90.00
_cell.angle_gamma   90.00
#
_symmetry.space_group_name_H-M   'P 1'
#
loop_
_entity.id
_entity.type
_entity.pdbx_description
1 polymer ?
#
loop_
_entity_poly.entity_id
_entity_poly.type
_entity_poly.pdbx_seq_one_letter_code
_entity_poly.pdbx_strand_id
1 'polypeptide(L)'
;MLLNQDQLLAAIRDKVDHPATARELLQRLKIPREQRATVKRLLNGLVESGHLIQTRGNRFGLPDRMNLVVGRVQTHPRGFGFVVPDRPLDGVSGDLYIAGSNLNQAVHGDRVVARIERTQEDRAEGRILRILERGSGRIVGRFELDDAGFGYLVPFDRRIIMDVHIPAGERLDAKPGDMVIVEITRWPTPARGPLGRVVEVLGAIDEPGVDTEIIIRKYNIPDEHGEEAVEEARRLGDAVKERDLKGRTDFRPLTTVTIDGEHARDFDDAITIERLPNGHYRLGVHIADVAHYVPEGGALDAEAYERGTSVYFPERAVHMFPSELATGLCSLNPDVDRLVQSCLMEIDRHGDVVRYEIHDGVIHSDARMTYTDVNAILTKTDPAVTARYADFVKMFESMHELYEILHDRRRRRGSIDFDLKEPEIVLDDEG
;
A
#
# COMPACT_ATOMS: atom_id res chain seq x y z
N MET A 1 -31.02 1.96 -21.17
CA MET A 1 -29.78 1.99 -20.37
C MET A 1 -30.14 1.64 -18.94
N LEU A 2 -29.52 0.60 -18.38
CA LEU A 2 -29.56 0.32 -16.95
C LEU A 2 -28.75 1.41 -16.26
N LEU A 3 -29.41 2.22 -15.42
CA LEU A 3 -28.74 3.24 -14.61
C LEU A 3 -27.91 2.53 -13.53
N ASN A 4 -26.59 2.70 -13.52
CA ASN A 4 -25.76 2.34 -12.36
C ASN A 4 -25.74 3.50 -11.33
N GLN A 5 -25.06 3.30 -10.19
CA GLN A 5 -25.02 4.33 -9.13
C GLN A 5 -24.42 5.65 -9.60
N ASP A 6 -23.31 5.60 -10.36
CA ASP A 6 -22.62 6.80 -10.84
C ASP A 6 -23.47 7.61 -11.83
N GLN A 7 -24.12 6.92 -12.77
CA GLN A 7 -25.04 7.54 -13.73
C GLN A 7 -26.23 8.19 -13.03
N LEU A 8 -26.78 7.55 -11.99
CA LEU A 8 -27.87 8.12 -11.19
C LEU A 8 -27.39 9.38 -10.44
N LEU A 9 -26.24 9.30 -9.79
CA LEU A 9 -25.68 10.40 -9.01
C LEU A 9 -25.36 11.61 -9.90
N ALA A 10 -24.75 11.38 -11.07
CA ALA A 10 -24.48 12.41 -12.07
C ALA A 10 -25.78 13.08 -12.55
N ALA A 11 -26.82 12.29 -12.85
CA ALA A 11 -28.09 12.81 -13.31
C ALA A 11 -28.82 13.65 -12.22
N ILE A 12 -28.73 13.25 -10.94
CA ILE A 12 -29.26 14.04 -9.82
C ILE A 12 -28.51 15.36 -9.70
N ARG A 13 -27.17 15.34 -9.77
CA ARG A 13 -26.33 16.54 -9.68
C ARG A 13 -26.63 17.55 -10.79
N ASP A 14 -26.84 17.07 -12.01
CA ASP A 14 -27.19 17.91 -13.16
C ASP A 14 -28.60 18.53 -13.03
N LYS A 15 -29.61 17.72 -12.65
CA LYS A 15 -31.03 18.11 -12.81
C LYS A 15 -31.77 18.55 -11.55
N VAL A 16 -31.16 18.41 -10.36
CA VAL A 16 -31.85 18.58 -9.08
C VAL A 16 -30.99 19.38 -8.09
N ASP A 17 -31.28 20.67 -7.95
CA ASP A 17 -30.54 21.64 -7.12
C ASP A 17 -30.95 21.69 -5.64
N HIS A 18 -31.98 20.96 -5.23
CA HIS A 18 -32.49 20.95 -3.85
C HIS A 18 -32.87 19.53 -3.36
N PRO A 19 -33.03 19.32 -2.04
CA PRO A 19 -33.50 18.05 -1.51
C PRO A 19 -34.90 17.68 -2.02
N ALA A 20 -34.97 16.58 -2.79
CA ALA A 20 -36.18 16.14 -3.50
C ALA A 20 -36.68 14.80 -2.98
N THR A 21 -37.99 14.58 -3.02
CA THR A 21 -38.56 13.26 -2.66
C THR A 21 -38.20 12.21 -3.72
N ALA A 22 -38.21 10.92 -3.35
CA ALA A 22 -38.02 9.85 -4.35
C ALA A 22 -38.99 9.98 -5.54
N ARG A 23 -40.25 10.38 -5.28
CA ARG A 23 -41.25 10.60 -6.34
C ARG A 23 -40.83 11.71 -7.30
N GLU A 24 -40.33 12.82 -6.76
CA GLU A 24 -39.86 13.95 -7.54
C GLU A 24 -38.63 13.59 -8.38
N LEU A 25 -37.65 12.89 -7.80
CA LEU A 25 -36.47 12.41 -8.52
C LEU A 25 -36.87 11.52 -9.70
N LEU A 26 -37.76 10.55 -9.48
CA LEU A 26 -38.25 9.67 -10.55
C LEU A 26 -38.94 10.45 -11.68
N GLN A 27 -39.65 11.54 -11.36
CA GLN A 27 -40.33 12.38 -12.34
C GLN A 27 -39.35 13.27 -13.11
N ARG A 28 -38.46 14.00 -12.42
CA ARG A 28 -37.49 14.91 -13.04
C ARG A 28 -36.47 14.18 -13.90
N LEU A 29 -36.03 13.01 -13.45
CA LEU A 29 -35.09 12.16 -14.20
C LEU A 29 -35.79 11.33 -15.29
N LYS A 30 -37.11 11.46 -15.45
CA LYS A 30 -37.93 10.74 -16.44
C LYS A 30 -37.74 9.22 -16.39
N ILE A 31 -37.71 8.65 -15.17
CA ILE A 31 -37.46 7.22 -14.97
C ILE A 31 -38.70 6.39 -15.34
N PRO A 32 -38.58 5.42 -16.28
CA PRO A 32 -39.65 4.51 -16.65
C PRO A 32 -40.19 3.70 -15.47
N ARG A 33 -41.47 3.29 -15.52
CA ARG A 33 -42.12 2.56 -14.41
C ARG A 33 -41.38 1.28 -14.01
N GLU A 34 -40.88 0.54 -15.00
CA GLU A 34 -40.13 -0.72 -14.82
C GLU A 34 -38.80 -0.55 -14.08
N GLN A 35 -38.18 0.64 -14.13
CA GLN A 35 -36.89 0.91 -13.48
C GLN A 35 -37.03 1.52 -12.08
N ARG A 36 -38.25 1.91 -11.65
CA ARG A 36 -38.47 2.64 -10.39
C ARG A 36 -38.01 1.86 -9.16
N ALA A 37 -38.21 0.54 -9.15
CA ALA A 37 -37.79 -0.30 -8.04
C ALA A 37 -36.25 -0.35 -7.92
N THR A 38 -35.57 -0.48 -9.06
CA THR A 38 -34.10 -0.44 -9.13
C THR A 38 -33.55 0.91 -8.70
N VAL A 39 -34.10 2.02 -9.19
CA VAL A 39 -33.65 3.37 -8.79
C VAL A 39 -33.85 3.62 -7.31
N LYS A 40 -34.95 3.16 -6.70
CA LYS A 40 -35.13 3.26 -5.24
C LYS A 40 -34.04 2.51 -4.45
N ARG A 41 -33.65 1.32 -4.90
CA ARG A 41 -32.53 0.57 -4.29
C ARG A 41 -31.20 1.32 -4.45
N LEU A 42 -30.94 1.88 -5.63
CA LEU A 42 -29.74 2.68 -5.89
C LEU A 42 -29.71 3.95 -5.02
N LEU A 43 -30.85 4.63 -4.83
CA LEU A 43 -30.95 5.78 -3.93
C LEU A 43 -30.58 5.40 -2.49
N ASN A 44 -31.03 4.24 -2.00
CA ASN A 44 -30.67 3.77 -0.66
C ASN A 44 -29.16 3.50 -0.57
N GLY A 45 -28.57 2.81 -1.55
CA GLY A 45 -27.12 2.57 -1.58
C GLY A 45 -26.30 3.86 -1.66
N LEU A 46 -26.78 4.88 -2.40
CA LEU A 46 -26.17 6.21 -2.42
C LEU A 46 -26.29 6.93 -1.06
N VAL A 47 -27.35 6.67 -0.29
CA VAL A 47 -27.50 7.22 1.07
C VAL A 47 -26.60 6.53 2.09
N GLU A 48 -26.46 5.20 1.98
CA GLU A 48 -25.57 4.38 2.80
C GLU A 48 -24.10 4.76 2.57
N SER A 49 -23.69 4.89 1.31
CA SER A 49 -22.35 5.34 0.94
C SER A 49 -22.08 6.83 1.20
N GLY A 50 -23.09 7.61 1.60
CA GLY A 50 -22.96 9.04 1.91
C GLY A 50 -23.00 9.98 0.70
N HIS A 51 -23.05 9.48 -0.54
CA HIS A 51 -23.19 10.28 -1.75
C HIS A 51 -24.49 11.10 -1.79
N LEU A 52 -25.54 10.60 -1.11
CA LEU A 52 -26.78 11.33 -0.85
C LEU A 52 -27.08 11.36 0.65
N ILE A 53 -27.80 12.39 1.07
CA ILE A 53 -28.32 12.51 2.44
C ILE A 53 -29.84 12.42 2.39
N GLN A 54 -30.40 11.46 3.13
CA GLN A 54 -31.83 11.40 3.37
C GLN A 54 -32.19 12.23 4.60
N THR A 55 -33.00 13.27 4.38
CA THR A 55 -33.52 14.13 5.45
C THR A 55 -34.75 13.51 6.13
N ARG A 56 -35.14 14.04 7.29
CA ARG A 56 -36.32 13.61 8.07
C ARG A 56 -37.65 13.61 7.27
N GLY A 57 -37.73 14.35 6.16
CA GLY A 57 -38.91 14.39 5.27
C GLY A 57 -38.88 13.40 4.11
N ASN A 58 -38.04 12.36 4.16
CA ASN A 58 -37.80 11.42 3.03
C ASN A 58 -37.40 12.13 1.72
N ARG A 59 -36.64 13.23 1.86
CA ARG A 59 -36.02 13.94 0.74
C ARG A 59 -34.54 13.59 0.67
N PHE A 60 -34.07 13.35 -0.54
CA PHE A 60 -32.70 13.02 -0.89
C PHE A 60 -32.04 14.30 -1.42
N GLY A 61 -30.90 14.67 -0.86
CA GLY A 61 -30.11 15.80 -1.32
C GLY A 61 -28.63 15.46 -1.40
N LEU A 62 -27.90 16.25 -2.18
CA LEU A 62 -26.44 16.15 -2.25
C LEU A 62 -25.81 16.83 -1.02
N PRO A 63 -24.79 16.24 -0.38
CA PRO A 63 -24.18 16.81 0.82
C PRO A 63 -23.68 18.25 0.62
N ASP A 64 -22.95 18.49 -0.47
CA ASP A 64 -22.37 19.79 -0.84
C ASP A 64 -23.44 20.89 -1.01
N ARG A 65 -24.62 20.56 -1.53
CA ARG A 65 -25.76 21.50 -1.64
C ARG A 65 -26.51 21.74 -0.33
N MET A 66 -26.07 21.14 0.78
CA MET A 66 -26.74 21.20 2.07
C MET A 66 -25.82 21.69 3.20
N ASN A 67 -24.67 22.27 2.86
CA ASN A 67 -23.59 22.61 3.81
C ASN A 67 -23.15 21.38 4.63
N LEU A 68 -23.16 20.20 4.00
CA LEU A 68 -22.72 18.95 4.61
C LEU A 68 -21.44 18.48 3.94
N VAL A 69 -20.56 17.94 4.77
CA VAL A 69 -19.28 17.37 4.38
C VAL A 69 -19.31 15.89 4.68
N VAL A 70 -18.88 15.08 3.72
CA VAL A 70 -18.62 13.66 3.93
C VAL A 70 -17.12 13.46 3.87
N GLY A 71 -16.57 12.72 4.84
CA GLY A 71 -15.13 12.58 4.97
C GLY A 71 -14.73 11.71 6.14
N ARG A 72 -13.42 11.50 6.30
CA ARG A 72 -12.85 10.71 7.41
C ARG A 72 -12.41 11.59 8.56
N VAL A 73 -12.70 11.13 9.78
CA VAL A 73 -12.33 11.83 11.01
C VAL A 73 -10.86 11.58 11.32
N GLN A 74 -10.12 12.66 11.50
CA GLN A 74 -8.79 12.67 12.11
C GLN A 74 -8.85 13.39 13.44
N THR A 75 -8.93 12.63 14.53
CA THR A 75 -8.82 13.16 15.89
C THR A 75 -7.39 13.61 16.20
N HIS A 76 -7.29 14.61 17.07
CA HIS A 76 -6.04 15.13 17.61
C HIS A 76 -5.90 14.71 19.07
N PRO A 77 -4.68 14.42 19.59
CA PRO A 77 -4.45 14.05 20.99
C PRO A 77 -4.94 15.06 22.05
N ARG A 78 -5.33 16.27 21.62
CA ARG A 78 -5.89 17.32 22.49
C ARG A 78 -7.42 17.26 22.61
N GLY A 79 -8.06 16.26 22.00
CA GLY A 79 -9.49 16.00 22.13
C GLY A 79 -10.41 16.67 21.10
N PHE A 80 -9.86 17.45 20.16
CA PHE A 80 -10.59 17.93 18.96
C PHE A 80 -10.28 17.03 17.76
N GLY A 81 -10.90 17.27 16.61
CA GLY A 81 -10.56 16.57 15.38
C GLY A 81 -10.82 17.40 14.13
N PHE A 82 -10.54 16.78 12.99
CA PHE A 82 -10.82 17.30 11.66
C PHE A 82 -11.61 16.26 10.87
N VAL A 83 -12.44 16.71 9.93
CA VAL A 83 -12.99 15.84 8.89
C VAL A 83 -12.25 16.16 7.61
N VAL A 84 -11.42 15.20 7.17
CA VAL A 84 -10.75 15.23 5.87
C VAL A 84 -11.80 14.90 4.83
N PRO A 85 -12.20 15.86 3.98
CA PRO A 85 -13.36 15.70 3.13
C PRO A 85 -13.04 14.78 1.94
N ASP A 86 -13.99 13.93 1.53
CA ASP A 86 -13.84 13.06 0.36
C ASP A 86 -13.70 13.87 -0.96
N ARG A 87 -14.11 15.14 -0.92
CA ARG A 87 -14.02 16.09 -2.02
C ARG A 87 -13.59 17.46 -1.46
N PRO A 88 -12.80 18.24 -2.20
CA PRO A 88 -12.45 19.59 -1.78
C PRO A 88 -13.70 20.43 -1.44
N LEU A 89 -13.58 21.26 -0.42
CA LEU A 89 -14.64 22.16 0.02
C LEU A 89 -14.51 23.50 -0.71
N ASP A 90 -15.59 23.95 -1.34
CA ASP A 90 -15.59 25.23 -2.06
C ASP A 90 -15.27 26.39 -1.11
N GLY A 91 -14.21 27.15 -1.43
CA GLY A 91 -13.79 28.32 -0.66
C GLY A 91 -13.10 28.02 0.68
N VAL A 92 -12.76 26.75 0.95
CA VAL A 92 -12.05 26.34 2.17
C VAL A 92 -10.76 25.63 1.78
N SER A 93 -9.65 26.06 2.38
CA SER A 93 -8.35 25.42 2.25
C SER A 93 -8.22 24.34 3.33
N GLY A 94 -8.30 23.08 2.94
CA GLY A 94 -8.08 21.93 3.82
C GLY A 94 -9.33 21.41 4.54
N ASP A 95 -9.12 20.93 5.76
CA ASP A 95 -10.07 20.09 6.48
C ASP A 95 -11.08 20.88 7.33
N LEU A 96 -12.21 20.25 7.62
CA LEU A 96 -13.24 20.83 8.50
C LEU A 96 -12.86 20.60 9.97
N TYR A 97 -12.60 21.67 10.73
CA TYR A 97 -12.34 21.57 12.17
C TYR A 97 -13.60 21.17 12.95
N ILE A 98 -13.44 20.24 13.91
CA ILE A 98 -14.48 19.77 14.81
C ILE A 98 -14.00 19.88 16.26
N ALA A 99 -14.65 20.74 17.05
CA ALA A 99 -14.42 20.81 18.50
C ALA A 99 -14.76 19.46 19.17
N GLY A 100 -14.12 19.14 20.30
CA GLY A 100 -14.30 17.84 20.97
C GLY A 100 -15.75 17.53 21.37
N SER A 101 -16.51 18.53 21.81
CA SER A 101 -17.94 18.42 22.11
C SER A 101 -18.81 18.11 20.88
N ASN A 102 -18.28 18.34 19.69
CA ASN A 102 -18.96 18.18 18.40
C ASN A 102 -18.55 16.90 17.64
N LEU A 103 -17.70 16.05 18.24
CA LEU A 103 -17.26 14.77 17.63
C LEU A 103 -18.35 13.70 17.61
N ASN A 104 -19.38 13.79 18.46
CA ASN A 104 -20.53 12.87 18.47
C ASN A 104 -20.12 11.37 18.50
N GLN A 105 -19.21 11.01 19.40
CA GLN A 105 -18.69 9.63 19.59
C GLN A 105 -17.94 9.05 18.37
N ALA A 106 -17.63 9.88 17.37
CA ALA A 106 -16.73 9.47 16.29
C ALA A 106 -15.31 9.27 16.84
N VAL A 107 -14.66 8.23 16.36
CA VAL A 107 -13.25 7.95 16.66
C VAL A 107 -12.36 8.25 15.46
N HIS A 108 -11.05 8.20 15.65
CA HIS A 108 -10.09 8.26 14.54
C HIS A 108 -10.43 7.24 13.45
N GLY A 109 -10.45 7.66 12.18
CA GLY A 109 -10.70 6.79 11.04
C GLY A 109 -12.17 6.58 10.67
N ASP A 110 -13.13 6.97 11.53
CA ASP A 110 -14.56 6.91 11.19
C ASP A 110 -14.87 7.76 9.95
N ARG A 111 -15.69 7.25 9.04
CA ARG A 111 -16.23 8.05 7.93
C ARG A 111 -17.59 8.62 8.34
N VAL A 112 -17.75 9.94 8.23
CA VAL A 112 -18.85 10.66 8.85
C VAL A 112 -19.53 11.63 7.88
N VAL A 113 -20.74 12.06 8.25
CA VAL A 113 -21.34 13.28 7.71
C VAL A 113 -21.26 14.37 8.77
N ALA A 114 -20.60 15.46 8.44
CA ALA A 114 -20.51 16.66 9.25
C ALA A 114 -21.30 17.81 8.61
N ARG A 115 -21.69 18.78 9.43
CA ARG A 115 -22.29 20.05 8.98
C ARG A 115 -21.31 21.17 9.21
N ILE A 116 -21.12 22.01 8.20
CA ILE A 116 -20.41 23.28 8.34
C ILE A 116 -21.32 24.25 9.09
N GLU A 117 -20.85 24.76 10.22
CA GLU A 117 -21.57 25.75 11.02
C GLU A 117 -21.00 27.15 10.85
N ARG A 118 -19.69 27.27 10.60
CA ARG A 118 -19.01 28.55 10.40
C ARG A 118 -17.91 28.39 9.35
N THR A 119 -17.77 29.42 8.52
CA THR A 119 -16.64 29.59 7.60
C THR A 119 -16.02 30.94 7.88
N GLN A 120 -14.71 30.98 8.11
CA GLN A 120 -13.93 32.19 8.31
C GLN A 120 -12.74 32.14 7.36
N GLU A 121 -12.72 33.06 6.39
CA GLU A 121 -11.71 33.07 5.33
C GLU A 121 -11.63 31.70 4.63
N ASP A 122 -10.48 31.03 4.73
CA ASP A 122 -10.21 29.73 4.14
C ASP A 122 -10.41 28.56 5.12
N ARG A 123 -10.97 28.79 6.32
CA ARG A 123 -11.17 27.76 7.35
C ARG A 123 -12.64 27.52 7.63
N ALA A 124 -12.98 26.26 7.90
CA ALA A 124 -14.31 25.85 8.28
C ALA A 124 -14.34 25.17 9.66
N GLU A 125 -15.39 25.43 10.42
CA GLU A 125 -15.73 24.76 11.67
C GLU A 125 -17.11 24.11 11.55
N GLY A 126 -17.27 22.93 12.14
CA GLY A 126 -18.51 22.21 12.08
C GLY A 126 -18.72 21.20 13.20
N ARG A 127 -19.70 20.33 12.98
CA ARG A 127 -20.04 19.23 13.88
C ARG A 127 -20.40 17.96 13.15
N ILE A 128 -20.10 16.83 13.76
CA ILE A 128 -20.49 15.52 13.25
C ILE A 128 -21.98 15.29 13.52
N LEU A 129 -22.71 14.93 12.46
CA LEU A 129 -24.14 14.63 12.53
C LEU A 129 -24.40 13.13 12.67
N ARG A 130 -23.67 12.32 11.89
CA ARG A 130 -23.81 10.86 11.86
C ARG A 130 -22.51 10.21 11.41
N ILE A 131 -22.31 8.98 11.86
CA ILE A 131 -21.22 8.11 11.45
C ILE A 131 -21.79 7.20 10.37
N LEU A 132 -21.16 7.17 9.21
CA LEU A 132 -21.55 6.32 8.07
C LEU A 132 -20.91 4.96 8.19
N GLU A 133 -19.63 4.95 8.51
CA GLU A 133 -18.78 3.77 8.57
C GLU A 133 -17.82 3.94 9.74
N ARG A 134 -17.64 2.88 10.52
CA ARG A 134 -16.65 2.88 11.59
C ARG A 134 -15.26 2.66 11.01
N GLY A 135 -14.26 3.28 11.61
CA GLY A 135 -12.85 2.99 11.33
C GLY A 135 -12.48 1.56 11.74
N SER A 136 -11.18 1.25 11.71
CA SER A 136 -10.70 -0.06 12.16
C SER A 136 -11.24 -0.38 13.55
N GLY A 137 -11.92 -1.53 13.66
CA GLY A 137 -12.38 -2.06 14.94
C GLY A 137 -11.25 -2.64 15.78
N ARG A 138 -10.05 -2.81 15.21
CA ARG A 138 -8.87 -3.33 15.90
C ARG A 138 -7.93 -2.21 16.27
N ILE A 139 -7.54 -2.16 17.53
CA ILE A 139 -6.64 -1.14 18.09
C ILE A 139 -5.47 -1.86 18.74
N VAL A 140 -4.25 -1.44 18.38
CA VAL A 140 -3.03 -1.83 19.10
C VAL A 140 -2.76 -0.85 20.24
N GLY A 141 -2.39 -1.37 21.41
CA GLY A 141 -2.12 -0.57 22.58
C GLY A 141 -1.56 -1.40 23.72
N ARG A 142 -1.28 -0.74 24.85
CA ARG A 142 -0.77 -1.39 26.04
C ARG A 142 -1.90 -1.82 26.95
N PHE A 143 -1.90 -3.06 27.40
CA PHE A 143 -2.85 -3.55 28.38
C PHE A 143 -2.45 -3.11 29.79
N GLU A 144 -3.40 -2.61 30.56
CA GLU A 144 -3.20 -2.13 31.93
C GLU A 144 -4.36 -2.57 32.83
N LEU A 145 -4.09 -2.61 34.14
CA LEU A 145 -5.10 -2.77 35.18
C LEU A 145 -5.15 -1.50 36.04
N ASP A 146 -6.34 -1.10 36.45
CA ASP A 146 -6.48 -0.05 37.47
C ASP A 146 -6.34 -0.64 38.89
N ASP A 147 -6.32 0.22 39.91
CA ASP A 147 -6.20 -0.17 41.32
C ASP A 147 -7.32 -1.13 41.78
N ALA A 148 -8.45 -1.15 41.07
CA ALA A 148 -9.59 -2.04 41.34
C ALA A 148 -9.55 -3.33 40.51
N GLY A 149 -8.54 -3.52 39.66
CA GLY A 149 -8.36 -4.69 38.81
C GLY A 149 -9.19 -4.69 37.52
N PHE A 150 -9.78 -3.55 37.13
CA PHE A 150 -10.42 -3.41 35.83
C PHE A 150 -9.36 -3.23 34.74
N GLY A 151 -9.54 -3.97 33.65
CA GLY A 151 -8.62 -3.96 32.52
C GLY A 151 -9.00 -2.90 31.51
N TYR A 152 -7.99 -2.27 30.93
CA TYR A 152 -8.16 -1.33 29.83
C TYR A 152 -6.97 -1.38 28.88
N LEU A 153 -7.23 -0.98 27.64
CA LEU A 153 -6.20 -0.72 26.64
C LEU A 153 -5.89 0.78 26.64
N VAL A 154 -4.62 1.12 26.78
CA VAL A 154 -4.07 2.44 26.45
C VAL A 154 -3.64 2.42 24.98
N PRO A 155 -4.33 3.12 24.07
CA PRO A 155 -4.00 3.05 22.63
C PRO A 155 -2.58 3.53 22.33
N PHE A 156 -1.89 2.83 21.42
CA PHE A 156 -0.57 3.26 20.95
C PHE A 156 -0.68 4.51 20.06
N ASP A 157 -1.71 4.57 19.21
CA ASP A 157 -2.04 5.78 18.46
C ASP A 157 -2.76 6.80 19.35
N ARG A 158 -2.05 7.87 19.73
CA ARG A 158 -2.56 8.96 20.58
C ARG A 158 -3.73 9.74 19.97
N ARG A 159 -4.06 9.53 18.70
CA ARG A 159 -5.29 10.09 18.09
C ARG A 159 -6.52 9.36 18.61
N ILE A 160 -6.41 8.12 19.07
CA ILE A 160 -7.46 7.42 19.78
C ILE A 160 -7.41 7.90 21.24
N ILE A 161 -8.26 8.87 21.56
CA ILE A 161 -8.24 9.62 22.84
C ILE A 161 -8.95 8.93 24.00
N MET A 162 -9.42 7.70 23.82
CA MET A 162 -10.20 6.97 24.81
C MET A 162 -9.59 5.59 25.04
N ASP A 163 -9.46 5.24 26.31
CA ASP A 163 -9.08 3.90 26.69
C ASP A 163 -10.23 2.92 26.40
N VAL A 164 -9.88 1.70 26.02
CA VAL A 164 -10.85 0.65 25.73
C VAL A 164 -10.97 -0.27 26.92
N HIS A 165 -12.13 -0.30 27.58
CA HIS A 165 -12.32 -1.19 28.72
C HIS A 165 -12.38 -2.65 28.27
N ILE A 166 -11.65 -3.51 28.98
CA ILE A 166 -11.55 -4.94 28.70
C ILE A 166 -12.15 -5.73 29.88
N PRO A 167 -13.34 -6.35 29.70
CA PRO A 167 -13.94 -7.21 30.71
C PRO A 167 -13.02 -8.35 31.15
N ALA A 168 -13.15 -8.82 32.39
CA ALA A 168 -12.26 -9.84 32.95
C ALA A 168 -12.14 -11.13 32.13
N GLY A 169 -13.23 -11.57 31.48
CA GLY A 169 -13.24 -12.76 30.62
C GLY A 169 -12.73 -12.55 29.19
N GLU A 170 -12.35 -11.33 28.82
CA GLU A 170 -12.00 -10.92 27.45
C GLU A 170 -10.53 -10.46 27.35
N ARG A 171 -9.70 -10.85 28.32
CA ARG A 171 -8.29 -10.42 28.43
C ARG A 171 -7.30 -11.38 27.79
N LEU A 172 -7.74 -12.56 27.34
CA LEU A 172 -6.86 -13.69 27.04
C LEU A 172 -5.87 -13.91 28.21
N ASP A 173 -4.59 -14.11 27.90
CA ASP A 173 -3.47 -14.28 28.82
C ASP A 173 -2.63 -12.99 29.00
N ALA A 174 -3.15 -11.84 28.55
CA ALA A 174 -2.47 -10.55 28.64
C ALA A 174 -2.14 -10.15 30.09
N LYS A 175 -0.90 -9.70 30.30
CA LYS A 175 -0.40 -9.17 31.57
C LYS A 175 -0.26 -7.65 31.48
N PRO A 176 -0.40 -6.92 32.62
CA PRO A 176 -0.17 -5.48 32.62
C PRO A 176 1.19 -5.12 32.05
N GLY A 177 1.23 -4.20 31.10
CA GLY A 177 2.44 -3.80 30.37
C GLY A 177 2.55 -4.41 28.98
N ASP A 178 1.87 -5.54 28.70
CA ASP A 178 1.92 -6.19 27.40
C ASP A 178 1.29 -5.30 26.31
N MET A 179 1.89 -5.32 25.13
CA MET A 179 1.31 -4.79 23.91
C MET A 179 0.33 -5.82 23.35
N VAL A 180 -0.88 -5.37 23.06
CA VAL A 180 -1.98 -6.25 22.64
C VAL A 180 -2.78 -5.63 21.50
N ILE A 181 -3.46 -6.48 20.74
CA ILE A 181 -4.49 -6.09 19.79
C ILE A 181 -5.85 -6.31 20.43
N VAL A 182 -6.68 -5.27 20.43
CA VAL A 182 -8.04 -5.31 20.95
C VAL A 182 -9.03 -5.03 19.85
N GLU A 183 -10.04 -5.90 19.74
CA GLU A 183 -11.21 -5.65 18.91
C GLU A 183 -12.30 -4.94 19.72
N ILE A 184 -12.84 -3.83 19.22
CA ILE A 184 -13.96 -3.12 19.83
C ILE A 184 -15.23 -3.96 19.68
N THR A 185 -15.73 -4.45 20.81
CA THR A 185 -17.01 -5.18 20.89
C THR A 185 -18.20 -4.24 21.09
N ARG A 186 -17.96 -3.06 21.68
CA ARG A 186 -18.97 -1.99 21.80
C ARG A 186 -18.33 -0.63 21.59
N TRP A 187 -18.78 0.06 20.55
CA TRP A 187 -18.42 1.45 20.28
C TRP A 187 -18.87 2.41 21.39
N PRO A 188 -18.20 3.56 21.56
CA PRO A 188 -18.54 4.53 22.59
C PRO A 188 -19.94 5.10 22.38
N THR A 189 -20.57 5.45 23.51
CA THR A 189 -21.88 6.11 23.58
C THR A 189 -21.72 7.44 24.33
N PRO A 190 -22.71 8.34 24.30
CA PRO A 190 -22.63 9.59 25.07
C PRO A 190 -22.36 9.42 26.56
N ALA A 191 -22.71 8.26 27.14
CA ALA A 191 -22.61 8.00 28.57
C ALA A 191 -21.51 6.99 28.95
N ARG A 192 -20.91 6.28 27.98
CA ARG A 192 -19.98 5.16 28.26
C ARG A 192 -18.90 5.08 27.19
N GLY A 193 -17.67 4.81 27.64
CA GLY A 193 -16.55 4.48 26.77
C GLY A 193 -16.71 3.15 26.03
N PRO A 194 -15.78 2.85 25.10
CA PRO A 194 -15.80 1.63 24.34
C PRO A 194 -15.49 0.40 25.21
N LEU A 195 -16.03 -0.75 24.80
CA LEU A 195 -15.62 -2.06 25.29
C LEU A 195 -14.88 -2.78 24.19
N GLY A 196 -13.91 -3.59 24.57
CA GLY A 196 -13.17 -4.44 23.66
C GLY A 196 -12.83 -5.78 24.27
N ARG A 197 -12.29 -6.65 23.42
CA ARG A 197 -11.69 -7.93 23.78
C ARG A 197 -10.30 -8.03 23.19
N VAL A 198 -9.36 -8.60 23.95
CA VAL A 198 -8.04 -8.93 23.43
C VAL A 198 -8.20 -10.05 22.40
N VAL A 199 -7.66 -9.85 21.22
CA VAL A 199 -7.63 -10.87 20.15
C VAL A 199 -6.25 -11.47 19.96
N GLU A 200 -5.20 -10.75 20.36
CA GLU A 200 -3.80 -11.16 20.22
C GLU A 200 -2.95 -10.45 21.28
N VAL A 201 -2.01 -11.17 21.89
CA VAL A 201 -1.00 -10.64 22.79
C VAL A 201 0.32 -10.63 22.03
N LEU A 202 0.93 -9.46 21.85
CA LEU A 202 2.17 -9.31 21.09
C LEU A 202 3.41 -9.54 21.96
N GLY A 203 3.32 -9.26 23.27
CA GLY A 203 4.42 -9.36 24.22
C GLY A 203 4.77 -8.01 24.84
N ALA A 204 5.86 -7.93 25.60
CA ALA A 204 6.36 -6.67 26.13
C ALA A 204 6.90 -5.76 25.03
N ILE A 205 6.83 -4.44 25.24
CA ILE A 205 7.24 -3.45 24.21
C ILE A 205 8.72 -3.50 23.85
N ASP A 206 9.55 -4.05 24.75
CA ASP A 206 10.99 -4.22 24.63
C ASP A 206 11.39 -5.63 24.16
N GLU A 207 10.42 -6.50 23.88
CA GLU A 207 10.72 -7.79 23.24
C GLU A 207 11.04 -7.60 21.74
N PRO A 208 12.05 -8.32 21.21
CA PRO A 208 12.45 -8.20 19.81
C PRO A 208 11.30 -8.47 18.83
N GLY A 209 11.18 -7.64 17.80
CA GLY A 209 10.13 -7.72 16.76
C GLY A 209 8.74 -7.19 17.16
N VAL A 210 8.47 -6.93 18.45
CA VAL A 210 7.15 -6.40 18.89
C VAL A 210 6.90 -5.00 18.35
N ASP A 211 7.93 -4.17 18.24
CA ASP A 211 7.85 -2.83 17.67
C ASP A 211 7.43 -2.84 16.19
N THR A 212 7.99 -3.76 15.40
CA THR A 212 7.64 -4.00 14.00
C THR A 212 6.18 -4.42 13.88
N GLU A 213 5.74 -5.39 14.70
CA GLU A 213 4.35 -5.83 14.71
C GLU A 213 3.38 -4.70 15.11
N ILE A 214 3.72 -3.88 16.11
CA ILE A 214 2.89 -2.71 16.47
C ILE A 214 2.68 -1.79 15.26
N ILE A 215 3.72 -1.54 14.46
CA ILE A 215 3.65 -0.65 13.31
C ILE A 215 2.82 -1.27 12.19
N ILE A 216 3.03 -2.55 11.87
CA ILE A 216 2.23 -3.31 10.90
C ILE A 216 0.75 -3.21 11.24
N ARG A 217 0.38 -3.50 12.50
CA ARG A 217 -1.02 -3.49 12.93
C ARG A 217 -1.60 -2.09 13.03
N LYS A 218 -0.82 -1.10 13.48
CA LYS A 218 -1.25 0.31 13.58
C LYS A 218 -1.65 0.87 12.22
N TYR A 219 -0.87 0.60 11.18
CA TYR A 219 -1.15 1.08 9.84
C TYR A 219 -2.01 0.12 9.01
N ASN A 220 -2.46 -0.99 9.63
CA ASN A 220 -3.26 -2.02 8.98
C ASN A 220 -2.60 -2.54 7.69
N ILE A 221 -1.28 -2.72 7.75
CA ILE A 221 -0.50 -3.33 6.66
C ILE A 221 -0.91 -4.81 6.60
N PRO A 222 -1.44 -5.31 5.47
CA PRO A 222 -1.81 -6.71 5.33
C PRO A 222 -0.54 -7.58 5.40
N ASP A 223 -0.38 -8.32 6.48
CA ASP A 223 0.78 -9.19 6.67
C ASP A 223 0.53 -10.57 6.02
N GLU A 224 -0.41 -11.33 6.58
CA GLU A 224 -0.78 -12.66 6.10
C GLU A 224 -1.43 -12.62 4.71
N HIS A 225 -0.92 -13.44 3.78
CA HIS A 225 -1.52 -13.63 2.46
C HIS A 225 -2.80 -14.46 2.54
N GLY A 226 -3.77 -14.19 1.67
CA GLY A 226 -5.00 -14.96 1.57
C GLY A 226 -4.73 -16.41 1.15
N GLU A 227 -5.47 -17.37 1.72
CA GLU A 227 -5.32 -18.80 1.42
C GLU A 227 -5.42 -19.08 -0.09
N GLU A 228 -6.35 -18.43 -0.79
CA GLU A 228 -6.53 -18.60 -2.24
C GLU A 228 -5.30 -18.15 -3.06
N ALA A 229 -4.66 -17.05 -2.67
CA ALA A 229 -3.47 -16.52 -3.32
C ALA A 229 -2.24 -17.41 -3.05
N VAL A 230 -2.08 -17.89 -1.81
CA VAL A 230 -1.02 -18.84 -1.44
C VAL A 230 -1.18 -20.15 -2.20
N GLU A 231 -2.40 -20.69 -2.28
CA GLU A 231 -2.66 -21.90 -3.07
C GLU A 231 -2.42 -21.69 -4.57
N GLU A 232 -2.80 -20.53 -5.12
CA GLU A 232 -2.51 -20.19 -6.50
C GLU A 232 -1.01 -20.15 -6.78
N ALA A 233 -0.22 -19.48 -5.93
CA ALA A 233 1.24 -19.45 -6.04
C ALA A 233 1.85 -20.85 -5.98
N ARG A 234 1.43 -21.68 -5.02
CA ARG A 234 1.91 -23.07 -4.89
C ARG A 234 1.62 -23.93 -6.12
N ARG A 235 0.49 -23.70 -6.81
CA ARG A 235 0.13 -24.43 -8.04
C ARG A 235 1.04 -24.08 -9.23
N LEU A 236 1.70 -22.92 -9.21
CA LEU A 236 2.65 -22.53 -10.24
C LEU A 236 3.89 -23.42 -10.22
N GLY A 237 4.34 -23.82 -9.03
CA GLY A 237 5.57 -24.60 -8.81
C GLY A 237 6.80 -23.69 -8.64
N ASP A 238 7.98 -24.29 -8.62
CA ASP A 238 9.27 -23.63 -8.32
C ASP A 238 10.19 -23.47 -9.54
N ALA A 239 9.80 -24.02 -10.70
CA ALA A 239 10.59 -24.02 -11.92
C ALA A 239 9.79 -23.60 -13.15
N VAL A 240 10.49 -22.98 -14.10
CA VAL A 240 9.94 -22.63 -15.42
C VAL A 240 9.55 -23.90 -16.18
N LYS A 241 8.31 -23.95 -16.69
CA LYS A 241 7.80 -25.11 -17.43
C LYS A 241 8.21 -24.99 -18.90
N GLU A 242 8.49 -26.12 -19.54
CA GLU A 242 8.89 -26.17 -20.97
C GLU A 242 7.88 -25.46 -21.89
N ARG A 243 6.59 -25.56 -21.58
CA ARG A 243 5.52 -24.88 -22.34
C ARG A 243 5.64 -23.35 -22.29
N ASP A 244 6.17 -22.80 -21.20
CA ASP A 244 6.26 -21.36 -20.94
C ASP A 244 7.45 -20.74 -21.69
N LEU A 245 8.39 -21.57 -22.18
CA LEU A 245 9.53 -21.16 -23.01
C LEU A 245 9.14 -20.89 -24.48
N LYS A 246 7.97 -21.36 -24.91
CA LYS A 246 7.58 -21.31 -26.32
C LYS A 246 7.37 -19.86 -26.76
N GLY A 247 8.13 -19.43 -27.77
CA GLY A 247 8.02 -18.10 -28.37
C GLY A 247 8.85 -17.02 -27.65
N ARG A 248 9.58 -17.40 -26.59
CA ARG A 248 10.49 -16.50 -25.88
C ARG A 248 11.89 -16.51 -26.51
N THR A 249 12.57 -15.38 -26.38
CA THR A 249 13.98 -15.26 -26.77
C THR A 249 14.86 -15.91 -25.71
N ASP A 250 15.81 -16.73 -26.16
CA ASP A 250 16.74 -17.44 -25.27
C ASP A 250 17.98 -16.60 -24.99
N PHE A 251 18.06 -16.05 -23.79
CA PHE A 251 19.20 -15.26 -23.31
C PHE A 251 20.15 -16.05 -22.40
N ARG A 252 19.84 -17.31 -22.10
CA ARG A 252 20.68 -18.17 -21.23
C ARG A 252 22.15 -18.29 -21.67
N PRO A 253 22.50 -18.19 -22.97
CA PRO A 253 23.92 -18.17 -23.38
C PRO A 253 24.67 -16.88 -23.02
N LEU A 254 23.99 -15.83 -22.58
CA LEU A 254 24.60 -14.54 -22.25
C LEU A 254 24.92 -14.48 -20.76
N THR A 255 26.11 -13.98 -20.42
CA THR A 255 26.49 -13.74 -19.03
C THR A 255 25.54 -12.71 -18.40
N THR A 256 24.85 -13.13 -17.35
CA THR A 256 23.78 -12.39 -16.70
C THR A 256 23.96 -12.44 -15.18
N VAL A 257 23.88 -11.30 -14.52
CA VAL A 257 24.02 -11.22 -13.04
C VAL A 257 22.96 -10.31 -12.44
N THR A 258 22.60 -10.56 -11.18
CA THR A 258 21.83 -9.60 -10.36
C THR A 258 22.78 -8.86 -9.43
N ILE A 259 22.45 -7.62 -9.03
CA ILE A 259 23.24 -6.83 -8.08
C ILE A 259 22.30 -6.22 -7.06
N ASP A 260 22.34 -6.72 -5.82
CA ASP A 260 21.34 -6.39 -4.81
C ASP A 260 21.99 -6.10 -3.44
N GLY A 261 21.16 -5.75 -2.45
CA GLY A 261 21.58 -5.72 -1.06
C GLY A 261 21.93 -7.11 -0.52
N GLU A 262 22.78 -7.15 0.50
CA GLU A 262 23.28 -8.37 1.14
C GLU A 262 22.13 -9.24 1.68
N HIS A 263 21.05 -8.60 2.14
CA HIS A 263 19.89 -9.25 2.74
C HIS A 263 18.70 -9.45 1.78
N ALA A 264 18.79 -8.98 0.54
CA ALA A 264 17.73 -9.13 -0.46
C ALA A 264 17.50 -10.60 -0.84
N ARG A 265 16.24 -10.95 -1.14
CA ARG A 265 15.82 -12.31 -1.51
C ARG A 265 14.91 -12.35 -2.74
N ASP A 266 14.36 -11.20 -3.09
CA ASP A 266 13.47 -10.89 -4.21
C ASP A 266 14.28 -10.12 -5.26
N PHE A 267 14.92 -10.84 -6.19
CA PHE A 267 15.74 -10.24 -7.24
C PHE A 267 14.86 -9.97 -8.47
N ASP A 268 14.54 -8.69 -8.69
CA ASP A 268 13.60 -8.29 -9.75
C ASP A 268 14.27 -8.02 -11.09
N ASP A 269 15.55 -7.60 -11.08
CA ASP A 269 16.30 -7.24 -12.27
C ASP A 269 17.64 -7.97 -12.38
N ALA A 270 18.02 -8.27 -13.63
CA ALA A 270 19.31 -8.82 -13.99
C ALA A 270 19.87 -8.10 -15.21
N ILE A 271 21.20 -8.06 -15.30
CA ILE A 271 21.90 -7.27 -16.30
C ILE A 271 22.84 -8.16 -17.11
N THR A 272 22.85 -7.94 -18.43
CA THR A 272 23.88 -8.40 -19.36
C THR A 272 24.49 -7.18 -20.06
N ILE A 273 25.80 -7.19 -20.31
CA ILE A 273 26.44 -6.12 -21.06
C ILE A 273 27.53 -6.66 -22.00
N GLU A 274 27.57 -6.13 -23.22
CA GLU A 274 28.57 -6.44 -24.22
C GLU A 274 29.07 -5.15 -24.90
N ARG A 275 30.38 -5.05 -25.14
CA ARG A 275 30.94 -3.99 -25.97
C ARG A 275 30.95 -4.41 -27.44
N LEU A 276 30.26 -3.64 -28.27
CA LEU A 276 30.12 -3.93 -29.70
C LEU A 276 31.35 -3.50 -30.52
N PRO A 277 31.59 -4.06 -31.71
CA PRO A 277 32.73 -3.71 -32.56
C PRO A 277 32.80 -2.24 -33.00
N ASN A 278 31.66 -1.55 -33.08
CA ASN A 278 31.59 -0.10 -33.34
C ASN A 278 31.99 0.75 -32.12
N GLY A 279 32.22 0.11 -30.97
CA GLY A 279 32.53 0.75 -29.69
C GLY A 279 31.31 1.34 -28.99
N HIS A 280 30.10 0.90 -29.34
CA HIS A 280 28.89 1.08 -28.53
C HIS A 280 28.79 -0.02 -27.46
N TYR A 281 27.86 0.12 -26.55
CA TYR A 281 27.49 -0.94 -25.61
C TYR A 281 26.13 -1.52 -26.01
N ARG A 282 25.99 -2.84 -25.91
CA ARG A 282 24.70 -3.51 -25.84
C ARG A 282 24.43 -3.81 -24.36
N LEU A 283 23.42 -3.14 -23.81
CA LEU A 283 22.93 -3.35 -22.45
C LEU A 283 21.62 -4.13 -22.51
N GLY A 284 21.56 -5.28 -21.86
CA GLY A 284 20.34 -6.01 -21.58
C GLY A 284 19.90 -5.79 -20.14
N VAL A 285 18.68 -5.28 -19.96
CA VAL A 285 18.01 -5.24 -18.67
C VAL A 285 16.87 -6.26 -18.70
N HIS A 286 16.91 -7.21 -17.78
CA HIS A 286 15.99 -8.34 -17.72
C HIS A 286 15.18 -8.23 -16.43
N ILE A 287 13.87 -7.95 -16.55
CA ILE A 287 12.97 -7.81 -15.39
C ILE A 287 12.15 -9.09 -15.24
N ALA A 288 11.97 -9.58 -14.01
CA ALA A 288 11.12 -10.73 -13.71
C ALA A 288 9.73 -10.61 -14.36
N ASP A 289 9.31 -11.63 -15.10
CA ASP A 289 8.02 -11.64 -15.81
C ASP A 289 6.86 -12.06 -14.89
N VAL A 290 6.58 -11.23 -13.89
CA VAL A 290 5.50 -11.47 -12.90
C VAL A 290 4.14 -11.60 -13.58
N ALA A 291 3.89 -10.81 -14.64
CA ALA A 291 2.62 -10.79 -15.35
C ALA A 291 2.30 -12.11 -16.05
N HIS A 292 3.30 -12.92 -16.41
CA HIS A 292 3.08 -14.28 -16.91
C HIS A 292 2.46 -15.21 -15.86
N TYR A 293 2.77 -14.99 -14.58
CA TYR A 293 2.32 -15.82 -13.46
C TYR A 293 1.07 -15.32 -12.76
N VAL A 294 0.76 -14.03 -12.89
CA VAL A 294 -0.36 -13.35 -12.20
C VAL A 294 -1.39 -12.88 -13.23
N PRO A 295 -2.36 -13.73 -13.62
CA PRO A 295 -3.39 -13.34 -14.58
C PRO A 295 -4.41 -12.38 -13.97
N GLU A 296 -4.88 -11.43 -14.78
CA GLU A 296 -5.94 -10.48 -14.40
C GLU A 296 -7.20 -11.22 -13.89
N GLY A 297 -7.71 -10.80 -12.74
CA GLY A 297 -8.87 -11.39 -12.07
C GLY A 297 -8.59 -12.68 -11.29
N GLY A 298 -7.33 -13.11 -11.18
CA GLY A 298 -6.88 -14.19 -10.29
C GLY A 298 -6.83 -13.79 -8.81
N ALA A 299 -6.54 -14.74 -7.92
CA ALA A 299 -6.42 -14.45 -6.48
C ALA A 299 -5.13 -13.67 -6.19
N LEU A 300 -4.04 -14.01 -6.87
CA LEU A 300 -2.78 -13.24 -6.81
C LEU A 300 -2.94 -11.80 -7.30
N ASP A 301 -3.74 -11.55 -8.34
CA ASP A 301 -4.01 -10.20 -8.87
C ASP A 301 -4.83 -9.37 -7.87
N ALA A 302 -5.88 -9.97 -7.29
CA ALA A 302 -6.67 -9.31 -6.24
C ALA A 302 -5.83 -8.98 -4.99
N GLU A 303 -4.96 -9.89 -4.57
CA GLU A 303 -4.03 -9.69 -3.44
C GLU A 303 -3.03 -8.56 -3.74
N ALA A 304 -2.44 -8.54 -4.93
CA ALA A 304 -1.53 -7.47 -5.36
C ALA A 304 -2.23 -6.11 -5.41
N TYR A 305 -3.49 -6.08 -5.86
CA TYR A 305 -4.29 -4.86 -5.91
C TYR A 305 -4.56 -4.29 -4.50
N GLU A 306 -4.87 -5.15 -3.53
CA GLU A 306 -5.12 -4.74 -2.14
C GLU A 306 -3.84 -4.27 -1.43
N ARG A 307 -2.72 -4.98 -1.63
CA ARG A 307 -1.44 -4.66 -0.98
C ARG A 307 -0.72 -3.47 -1.63
N GLY A 308 -0.76 -3.37 -2.95
CA GLY A 308 -0.18 -2.30 -3.77
C GLY A 308 1.35 -2.23 -3.81
N THR A 309 2.05 -2.61 -2.74
CA THR A 309 3.51 -2.62 -2.65
C THR A 309 4.00 -3.59 -1.58
N SER A 310 5.24 -4.07 -1.71
CA SER A 310 5.97 -4.65 -0.58
C SER A 310 6.37 -3.55 0.41
N VAL A 311 6.36 -3.85 1.71
CA VAL A 311 6.79 -2.94 2.78
C VAL A 311 8.00 -3.52 3.50
N TYR A 312 9.12 -2.80 3.48
CA TYR A 312 10.39 -3.27 4.06
C TYR A 312 10.60 -2.66 5.44
N PHE A 313 10.78 -3.52 6.44
CA PHE A 313 11.20 -3.19 7.81
C PHE A 313 12.65 -3.64 8.01
N PRO A 314 13.36 -3.13 9.03
CA PRO A 314 14.74 -3.52 9.30
C PRO A 314 14.95 -5.05 9.42
N GLU A 315 14.03 -5.76 10.06
CA GLU A 315 14.14 -7.21 10.31
C GLU A 315 13.48 -8.09 9.24
N ARG A 316 12.46 -7.57 8.55
CA ARG A 316 11.67 -8.36 7.59
C ARG A 316 10.95 -7.51 6.56
N ALA A 317 10.56 -8.14 5.46
CA ALA A 317 9.69 -7.55 4.45
C ALA A 317 8.29 -8.18 4.52
N VAL A 318 7.27 -7.34 4.39
CA VAL A 318 5.90 -7.76 4.10
C VAL A 318 5.73 -7.70 2.58
N HIS A 319 5.85 -8.85 1.92
CA HIS A 319 5.87 -8.93 0.46
C HIS A 319 4.46 -8.75 -0.14
N MET A 320 4.42 -8.14 -1.33
CA MET A 320 3.20 -8.01 -2.13
C MET A 320 2.63 -9.37 -2.56
N PHE A 321 3.51 -10.34 -2.85
CA PHE A 321 3.12 -11.71 -3.23
C PHE A 321 3.57 -12.74 -2.19
N PRO A 322 2.94 -13.92 -2.15
CA PRO A 322 3.44 -15.06 -1.38
C PRO A 322 4.90 -15.41 -1.73
N SER A 323 5.62 -15.97 -0.76
CA SER A 323 7.06 -16.26 -0.90
C SER A 323 7.36 -17.24 -2.03
N GLU A 324 6.45 -18.19 -2.31
CA GLU A 324 6.56 -19.11 -3.45
C GLU A 324 6.75 -18.37 -4.79
N LEU A 325 6.19 -17.17 -4.92
CA LEU A 325 6.34 -16.32 -6.10
C LEU A 325 7.44 -15.26 -5.90
N ALA A 326 7.36 -14.47 -4.83
CA ALA A 326 8.20 -13.29 -4.61
C ALA A 326 9.70 -13.62 -4.49
N THR A 327 10.06 -14.61 -3.67
CA THR A 327 11.46 -15.03 -3.47
C THR A 327 11.78 -16.33 -4.22
N GLY A 328 10.76 -17.02 -4.74
CA GLY A 328 10.87 -18.26 -5.48
C GLY A 328 10.88 -18.09 -7.00
N LEU A 329 9.71 -18.26 -7.62
CA LEU A 329 9.56 -18.43 -9.07
C LEU A 329 9.83 -17.15 -9.89
N CYS A 330 9.51 -15.97 -9.36
CA CYS A 330 9.78 -14.69 -10.04
C CYS A 330 11.17 -14.15 -9.74
N SER A 331 11.70 -14.39 -8.54
CA SER A 331 13.05 -13.95 -8.17
C SER A 331 14.08 -14.56 -9.11
N LEU A 332 14.94 -13.71 -9.69
CA LEU A 332 16.00 -14.03 -10.64
C LEU A 332 17.21 -14.71 -9.97
N ASN A 333 16.91 -15.73 -9.18
CA ASN A 333 17.87 -16.54 -8.43
C ASN A 333 18.98 -17.09 -9.35
N PRO A 334 20.22 -17.21 -8.84
CA PRO A 334 21.33 -17.76 -9.62
C PRO A 334 21.13 -19.25 -9.90
N ASP A 335 21.77 -19.72 -10.97
CA ASP A 335 21.84 -21.12 -11.39
C ASP A 335 20.49 -21.77 -11.74
N VAL A 336 19.46 -20.96 -12.01
CA VAL A 336 18.13 -21.43 -12.41
C VAL A 336 17.54 -20.60 -13.55
N ASP A 337 16.79 -21.26 -14.42
CA ASP A 337 16.10 -20.59 -15.52
C ASP A 337 14.92 -19.76 -14.99
N ARG A 338 14.77 -18.53 -15.48
CA ARG A 338 13.72 -17.58 -15.08
C ARG A 338 13.14 -16.83 -16.28
N LEU A 339 11.83 -16.60 -16.25
CA LEU A 339 11.13 -15.83 -17.27
C LEU A 339 11.31 -14.34 -17.01
N VAL A 340 11.58 -13.60 -18.07
CA VAL A 340 11.86 -12.16 -18.00
C VAL A 340 11.18 -11.39 -19.11
N GLN A 341 10.83 -10.14 -18.83
CA GLN A 341 10.64 -9.12 -19.85
C GLN A 341 11.97 -8.37 -20.01
N SER A 342 12.56 -8.45 -21.20
CA SER A 342 13.90 -7.94 -21.46
C SER A 342 13.88 -6.71 -22.36
N CYS A 343 14.65 -5.69 -22.02
CA CYS A 343 14.94 -4.54 -22.88
C CYS A 343 16.41 -4.57 -23.27
N LEU A 344 16.69 -4.82 -24.55
CA LEU A 344 18.03 -4.73 -25.12
C LEU A 344 18.22 -3.36 -25.74
N MET A 345 19.28 -2.65 -25.35
CA MET A 345 19.58 -1.30 -25.81
C MET A 345 20.98 -1.24 -26.38
N GLU A 346 21.14 -0.65 -27.56
CA GLU A 346 22.43 -0.21 -28.08
C GLU A 346 22.64 1.25 -27.68
N ILE A 347 23.70 1.52 -26.92
CA ILE A 347 24.01 2.81 -26.34
C ILE A 347 25.35 3.30 -26.91
N ASP A 348 25.33 4.51 -27.47
CA ASP A 348 26.53 5.13 -28.03
C ASP A 348 27.44 5.75 -26.95
N ARG A 349 28.57 6.31 -27.38
CA ARG A 349 29.56 6.93 -26.48
C ARG A 349 29.11 8.24 -25.85
N HIS A 350 27.98 8.80 -26.30
CA HIS A 350 27.35 9.97 -25.72
C HIS A 350 26.24 9.61 -24.74
N GLY A 351 25.95 8.31 -24.59
CA GLY A 351 24.90 7.77 -23.73
C GLY A 351 23.54 7.75 -24.40
N ASP A 352 23.44 8.03 -25.69
CA ASP A 352 22.18 7.99 -26.44
C ASP A 352 21.84 6.55 -26.82
N VAL A 353 20.57 6.17 -26.59
CA VAL A 353 20.03 4.87 -27.01
C VAL A 353 19.72 4.98 -28.50
N VAL A 354 20.57 4.37 -29.34
CA VAL A 354 20.44 4.44 -30.80
C VAL A 354 19.57 3.34 -31.38
N ARG A 355 19.36 2.26 -30.62
CA ARG A 355 18.46 1.16 -30.95
C ARG A 355 17.98 0.49 -29.66
N TYR A 356 16.74 0.00 -29.65
CA TYR A 356 16.25 -0.87 -28.58
C TYR A 356 15.31 -1.94 -29.11
N GLU A 357 15.18 -3.03 -28.35
CA GLU A 357 14.27 -4.15 -28.61
C GLU A 357 13.69 -4.65 -27.28
N ILE A 358 12.41 -5.04 -27.29
CA ILE A 358 11.73 -5.60 -26.13
C ILE A 358 11.38 -7.06 -26.45
N HIS A 359 11.67 -7.97 -25.52
CA HIS A 359 11.50 -9.40 -25.70
C HIS A 359 10.86 -10.02 -24.46
N ASP A 360 9.89 -10.91 -24.68
CA ASP A 360 9.59 -11.96 -23.70
C ASP A 360 10.75 -12.97 -23.78
N GLY A 361 11.42 -13.20 -22.66
CA GLY A 361 12.69 -13.92 -22.63
C GLY A 361 12.77 -14.96 -21.53
N VAL A 362 13.84 -15.75 -21.61
CA VAL A 362 14.33 -16.61 -20.53
C VAL A 362 15.80 -16.36 -20.32
N ILE A 363 16.20 -16.17 -19.06
CA ILE A 363 17.60 -16.03 -18.64
C ILE A 363 17.99 -17.18 -17.72
N HIS A 364 19.29 -17.31 -17.51
CA HIS A 364 19.91 -18.11 -16.46
C HIS A 364 20.88 -17.17 -15.76
N SER A 365 20.60 -16.77 -14.52
CA SER A 365 21.48 -15.85 -13.80
C SER A 365 22.75 -16.62 -13.36
N ASP A 366 23.92 -16.18 -13.82
CA ASP A 366 25.21 -16.83 -13.54
C ASP A 366 25.73 -16.51 -12.13
N ALA A 367 25.29 -15.38 -11.56
CA ALA A 367 25.68 -14.99 -10.21
C ALA A 367 24.71 -13.98 -9.60
N ARG A 368 24.48 -14.14 -8.28
CA ARG A 368 23.98 -13.07 -7.41
C ARG A 368 25.18 -12.28 -6.88
N MET A 369 25.18 -10.99 -7.13
CA MET A 369 26.20 -10.07 -6.64
C MET A 369 25.63 -9.13 -5.57
N THR A 370 26.51 -8.59 -4.73
CA THR A 370 26.15 -7.55 -3.77
C THR A 370 26.76 -6.20 -4.15
N TYR A 371 26.14 -5.10 -3.70
CA TYR A 371 26.75 -3.77 -3.84
C TYR A 371 28.15 -3.71 -3.22
N THR A 372 28.35 -4.38 -2.07
CA THR A 372 29.67 -4.45 -1.42
C THR A 372 30.70 -5.16 -2.29
N ASP A 373 30.37 -6.31 -2.88
CA ASP A 373 31.29 -7.07 -3.73
C ASP A 373 31.63 -6.29 -5.00
N VAL A 374 30.64 -5.72 -5.68
CA VAL A 374 30.85 -4.95 -6.91
C VAL A 374 31.69 -3.71 -6.65
N ASN A 375 31.43 -2.99 -5.54
CA ASN A 375 32.26 -1.85 -5.13
C ASN A 375 33.68 -2.28 -4.72
N ALA A 376 33.84 -3.46 -4.11
CA ALA A 376 35.15 -4.01 -3.78
C ALA A 376 35.97 -4.34 -5.03
N ILE A 377 35.32 -4.83 -6.09
CA ILE A 377 35.94 -5.10 -7.39
C ILE A 377 36.35 -3.78 -8.07
N LEU A 378 35.41 -2.83 -8.21
CA LEU A 378 35.60 -1.63 -9.03
C LEU A 378 36.43 -0.53 -8.37
N THR A 379 36.18 -0.26 -7.08
CA THR A 379 36.74 0.91 -6.39
C THR A 379 37.90 0.55 -5.48
N LYS A 380 37.75 -0.51 -4.69
CA LYS A 380 38.76 -0.92 -3.70
C LYS A 380 39.84 -1.82 -4.29
N THR A 381 39.54 -2.47 -5.43
CA THR A 381 40.38 -3.47 -6.09
C THR A 381 40.84 -4.55 -5.11
N ASP A 382 39.91 -5.05 -4.30
CA ASP A 382 40.20 -6.07 -3.29
C ASP A 382 40.69 -7.36 -3.98
N PRO A 383 41.93 -7.83 -3.73
CA PRO A 383 42.48 -8.99 -4.44
C PRO A 383 41.71 -10.29 -4.20
N ALA A 384 41.12 -10.46 -3.02
CA ALA A 384 40.41 -11.69 -2.66
C ALA A 384 39.05 -11.75 -3.35
N VAL A 385 38.28 -10.65 -3.32
CA VAL A 385 36.97 -10.55 -4.00
C VAL A 385 37.15 -10.61 -5.52
N THR A 386 38.14 -9.90 -6.06
CA THR A 386 38.45 -9.91 -7.49
C THR A 386 38.84 -11.31 -7.99
N ALA A 387 39.64 -12.05 -7.21
CA ALA A 387 39.99 -13.43 -7.55
C ALA A 387 38.77 -14.37 -7.49
N ARG A 388 37.87 -14.17 -6.53
CA ARG A 388 36.63 -14.96 -6.39
C ARG A 388 35.68 -14.77 -7.58
N TYR A 389 35.56 -13.55 -8.10
CA TYR A 389 34.64 -13.20 -9.18
C TYR A 389 35.36 -12.90 -10.51
N ALA A 390 36.54 -13.52 -10.73
CA ALA A 390 37.43 -13.22 -11.85
C ALA A 390 36.74 -13.25 -13.22
N ASP A 391 35.78 -14.16 -13.41
CA ASP A 391 35.03 -14.33 -14.65
C ASP A 391 34.09 -13.14 -14.96
N PHE A 392 33.67 -12.40 -13.93
CA PHE A 392 32.73 -11.27 -14.04
C PHE A 392 33.42 -9.90 -13.99
N VAL A 393 34.71 -9.82 -13.65
CA VAL A 393 35.43 -8.53 -13.49
C VAL A 393 35.28 -7.63 -14.72
N LYS A 394 35.50 -8.18 -15.92
CA LYS A 394 35.39 -7.41 -17.18
C LYS A 394 33.97 -6.89 -17.45
N MET A 395 32.97 -7.65 -17.00
CA MET A 395 31.57 -7.24 -17.11
C MET A 395 31.31 -6.03 -16.20
N PHE A 396 31.76 -6.07 -14.95
CA PHE A 396 31.63 -4.92 -14.04
C PHE A 396 32.43 -3.70 -14.51
N GLU A 397 33.64 -3.88 -15.04
CA GLU A 397 34.41 -2.80 -15.65
C GLU A 397 33.61 -2.13 -16.79
N SER A 398 33.01 -2.94 -17.66
CA SER A 398 32.15 -2.45 -18.75
C SER A 398 30.89 -1.74 -18.23
N MET A 399 30.27 -2.25 -17.17
CA MET A 399 29.13 -1.58 -16.51
C MET A 399 29.53 -0.22 -15.96
N HIS A 400 30.71 -0.13 -15.34
CA HIS A 400 31.21 1.12 -14.78
C HIS A 400 31.48 2.17 -15.87
N GLU A 401 32.15 1.78 -16.96
CA GLU A 401 32.37 2.65 -18.12
C GLU A 401 31.04 3.17 -18.69
N LEU A 402 30.05 2.28 -18.86
CA LEU A 402 28.73 2.67 -19.36
C LEU A 402 27.99 3.57 -18.35
N TYR A 403 28.10 3.29 -17.06
CA TYR A 403 27.55 4.14 -16.00
C TYR A 403 28.10 5.57 -16.09
N GLU A 404 29.41 5.76 -16.27
CA GLU A 404 30.00 7.10 -16.39
C GLU A 404 29.42 7.86 -17.59
N ILE A 405 29.28 7.19 -18.74
CA ILE A 405 28.69 7.76 -19.95
C ILE A 405 27.22 8.19 -19.71
N LEU A 406 26.42 7.32 -19.07
CA LEU A 406 25.02 7.59 -18.77
C LEU A 406 24.85 8.68 -17.70
N HIS A 407 25.73 8.72 -16.71
CA HIS A 407 25.74 9.73 -15.66
C HIS A 407 26.05 11.11 -16.21
N ASP A 408 27.04 11.22 -17.09
CA ASP A 408 27.37 12.48 -17.77
C ASP A 408 26.22 12.96 -18.67
N ARG A 409 25.49 12.06 -19.32
CA ARG A 409 24.26 12.40 -20.04
C ARG A 409 23.17 12.89 -19.08
N ARG A 410 22.94 12.21 -17.95
CA ARG A 410 21.97 12.59 -16.91
C ARG A 410 22.28 13.99 -16.35
N ARG A 411 23.55 14.31 -16.14
CA ARG A 411 24.02 15.65 -15.73
C ARG A 411 23.78 16.71 -16.78
N ARG A 412 24.12 16.45 -18.05
CA ARG A 412 23.87 17.38 -19.18
C ARG A 412 22.38 17.71 -19.35
N ARG A 413 21.49 16.77 -19.01
CA ARG A 413 20.03 16.95 -19.02
C ARG A 413 19.50 17.77 -17.82
N GLY A 414 20.35 18.08 -16.84
CA GLY A 414 19.98 18.89 -15.67
C GLY A 414 19.31 18.09 -14.55
N SER A 415 19.53 16.77 -14.48
CA SER A 415 19.10 15.99 -13.31
C SER A 415 19.81 16.49 -12.06
N ILE A 416 19.04 16.69 -11.01
CA ILE A 416 19.54 16.92 -9.65
C ILE A 416 19.56 15.57 -8.95
N ASP A 417 20.60 15.33 -8.15
CA ASP A 417 20.74 14.16 -7.31
C ASP A 417 20.82 14.62 -5.86
N PHE A 418 19.96 14.09 -5.00
CA PHE A 418 19.96 14.39 -3.58
C PHE A 418 20.63 13.22 -2.86
N ASP A 419 21.90 13.39 -2.53
CA ASP A 419 22.61 12.46 -1.66
C ASP A 419 22.20 12.75 -0.20
N LEU A 420 21.07 12.16 0.19
CA LEU A 420 20.57 12.20 1.55
C LEU A 420 21.17 11.03 2.32
N LYS A 421 21.73 11.29 3.49
CA LYS A 421 22.22 10.21 4.36
C LYS A 421 21.05 9.36 4.81
N GLU A 422 21.03 8.11 4.36
CA GLU A 422 20.07 7.10 4.82
C GLU A 422 20.65 6.37 6.03
N PRO A 423 19.91 6.28 7.15
CA PRO A 423 20.35 5.49 8.28
C PRO A 423 20.15 3.99 7.99
N GLU A 424 21.20 3.22 8.17
CA GLU A 424 21.13 1.75 8.22
C GLU A 424 21.03 1.31 9.68
N ILE A 425 20.04 0.45 9.98
CA ILE A 425 19.85 -0.13 11.31
C ILE A 425 20.45 -1.52 11.28
N VAL A 426 21.58 -1.71 11.97
CA VAL A 426 22.24 -3.00 12.14
C VAL A 426 21.85 -3.55 13.50
N LEU A 427 21.14 -4.67 13.47
CA LEU A 427 20.64 -5.39 14.64
C LEU A 427 21.58 -6.55 14.99
N ASP A 428 21.67 -6.90 16.27
CA ASP A 428 22.43 -8.08 16.70
C ASP A 428 21.51 -9.29 16.88
N ASP A 429 22.03 -10.42 17.39
CA ASP A 429 21.23 -11.64 17.55
C ASP A 429 20.09 -11.48 18.59
N GLU A 430 20.12 -10.43 19.41
CA GLU A 430 19.09 -10.08 20.40
C GLU A 430 18.09 -9.04 19.88
N GLY A 431 18.22 -8.55 18.64
CA GLY A 431 17.39 -7.49 18.05
C GLY A 431 18.03 -6.12 18.19
#